data_AF-A0A383CT05-F1
#
_entry.id   AF-A0A383CT05-F1
#
_cell.length_a   1.000
_cell.length_b   1.000
_cell.length_c   1.000
_cell.angle_alpha   90.00
_cell.angle_beta   90.00
_cell.angle_gamma   90.00
#
_symmetry.space_group_name_H-M   'P 1'
#
loop_
_entity.id
_entity.type
_entity.pdbx_description
1 polymer ?
#
loop_
_entity_poly.entity_id
_entity_poly.type
_entity_poly.pdbx_seq_one_letter_code
_entity_poly.pdbx_strand_id
1 'polypeptide(L)'
;NPFECGFDKFVNLDSNIIFLGKEKLKKIKAEGISKKLMGVQIDTKEISLSGSLDIKNEKNTKIGELRSACYSPQFKKVIGIAMINSPYWKVSESIQIEINGNTFNGKVCDLPFI
;
A
#
# COMPACT_ATOMS: atom_id res chain seq x y z
N ASN A 1 3.25 -11.22 -1.99
CA ASN A 1 4.06 -11.85 -3.07
C ASN A 1 4.70 -10.73 -3.91
N PRO A 2 5.69 -11.00 -4.79
CA PRO A 2 6.41 -9.94 -5.51
C PRO A 2 5.51 -9.00 -6.33
N PHE A 3 4.43 -9.52 -6.93
CA PHE A 3 3.49 -8.72 -7.73
C PHE A 3 2.67 -7.74 -6.88
N GLU A 4 2.35 -8.11 -5.63
CA GLU A 4 1.70 -7.19 -4.68
C GLU A 4 2.61 -6.02 -4.30
N CYS A 5 3.93 -6.18 -4.41
CA CYS A 5 4.92 -5.17 -4.04
C CYS A 5 5.45 -4.34 -5.22
N GLY A 6 4.90 -4.52 -6.44
CA GLY A 6 5.38 -3.83 -7.63
C GLY A 6 6.74 -4.31 -8.15
N PHE A 7 7.15 -5.54 -7.78
CA PHE A 7 8.40 -6.14 -8.23
C PHE A 7 8.27 -6.93 -9.54
N ASP A 8 7.24 -6.67 -10.33
CA ASP A 8 6.95 -7.31 -11.62
C ASP A 8 8.17 -7.35 -12.54
N LYS A 9 8.90 -6.23 -12.62
CA LYS A 9 10.15 -6.05 -13.37
C LYS A 9 11.23 -7.08 -13.02
N PHE A 10 11.26 -7.57 -11.78
CA PHE A 10 12.31 -8.46 -11.28
C PHE A 10 11.90 -9.93 -11.34
N VAL A 11 10.66 -10.23 -11.74
CA VAL A 11 10.15 -11.61 -11.84
C VAL A 11 10.11 -12.05 -13.29
N ASN A 12 11.16 -12.73 -13.74
CA ASN A 12 11.24 -13.27 -15.10
C ASN A 12 10.62 -14.68 -15.19
N LEU A 13 9.33 -14.75 -15.54
CA LEU A 13 8.61 -16.03 -15.70
C LEU A 13 8.89 -16.74 -17.04
N ASP A 14 9.31 -15.98 -18.06
CA ASP A 14 9.47 -16.46 -19.44
C ASP A 14 10.81 -17.16 -19.66
N SER A 15 11.81 -16.88 -18.81
CA SER A 15 13.10 -17.58 -18.85
C SER A 15 12.97 -19.08 -18.61
N ASN A 16 13.90 -19.89 -19.12
CA ASN A 16 13.96 -21.32 -18.84
C ASN A 16 14.55 -21.66 -17.46
N ILE A 17 14.95 -20.64 -16.68
CA ILE A 17 15.56 -20.81 -15.35
C ILE A 17 14.49 -21.28 -14.36
N ILE A 18 14.81 -22.31 -13.57
CA ILE A 18 13.94 -22.80 -12.50
C ILE A 18 14.31 -22.08 -11.21
N PHE A 19 13.32 -21.49 -10.55
CA PHE A 19 13.47 -20.85 -9.25
C PHE A 19 12.28 -21.16 -8.36
N LEU A 20 12.46 -20.96 -7.05
CA LEU A 20 11.46 -21.30 -6.05
C LEU A 20 10.14 -20.54 -6.31
N GLY A 21 9.03 -21.27 -6.38
CA GLY A 21 7.70 -20.68 -6.50
C GLY A 21 7.32 -20.19 -7.90
N LYS A 22 8.13 -20.43 -8.95
CA LYS A 22 7.85 -20.02 -10.33
C LYS A 22 6.44 -20.38 -10.83
N GLU A 23 6.02 -21.63 -10.63
CA GLU A 23 4.69 -22.10 -11.06
C GLU A 23 3.55 -21.42 -10.28
N LYS A 24 3.74 -21.12 -8.98
CA LYS A 24 2.77 -20.34 -8.20
C LYS A 24 2.71 -18.89 -8.68
N LEU A 25 3.85 -18.30 -9.03
CA LEU A 25 3.90 -16.93 -9.54
C LEU A 25 3.23 -16.80 -10.91
N LYS A 26 3.33 -17.80 -11.79
CA LYS A 26 2.55 -17.86 -13.04
C LYS A 26 1.04 -17.81 -12.76
N LYS A 27 0.55 -18.61 -11.80
CA LYS A 27 -0.86 -18.60 -11.40
C LYS A 27 -1.30 -17.24 -10.87
N ILE A 28 -0.52 -16.65 -9.97
CA ILE A 28 -0.82 -15.32 -9.42
C ILE A 28 -0.87 -14.25 -10.52
N LYS A 29 0.03 -14.31 -11.52
CA LYS A 29 0.01 -13.38 -12.66
C LYS A 29 -1.24 -13.55 -13.53
N ALA A 30 -1.76 -14.77 -13.66
CA ALA A 30 -2.97 -15.05 -14.42
C ALA A 30 -4.26 -14.67 -13.65
N GLU A 31 -4.31 -14.94 -12.35
CA GLU A 31 -5.47 -14.64 -11.49
C GLU A 31 -5.54 -13.15 -11.10
N GLY A 32 -4.40 -12.47 -11.08
CA GLY A 32 -4.27 -11.10 -10.60
C GLY A 32 -4.03 -11.03 -9.09
N ILE A 33 -3.65 -9.83 -8.62
CA ILE A 33 -3.42 -9.57 -7.19
C ILE A 33 -4.71 -9.11 -6.51
N SER A 34 -4.86 -9.39 -5.22
CA SER A 34 -6.00 -8.92 -4.41
C SER A 34 -5.66 -7.73 -3.52
N LYS A 35 -4.37 -7.45 -3.32
CA LYS A 35 -3.83 -6.29 -2.62
C LYS A 35 -2.57 -5.78 -3.31
N LYS A 36 -2.28 -4.48 -3.16
CA LYS A 36 -1.13 -3.83 -3.75
C LYS A 36 -0.49 -2.85 -2.77
N LEU A 37 0.82 -2.78 -2.80
CA LEU A 37 1.62 -1.82 -2.04
C LEU A 37 1.53 -0.46 -2.73
N MET A 38 0.96 0.51 -2.02
CA MET A 38 0.69 1.87 -2.50
C MET A 38 1.25 2.91 -1.53
N GLY A 39 1.43 4.12 -2.02
CA GLY A 39 1.70 5.28 -1.19
C GLY A 39 0.40 5.80 -0.59
N VAL A 40 0.47 6.40 0.59
CA VAL A 40 -0.63 7.14 1.19
C VAL A 40 -0.14 8.48 1.71
N GLN A 41 -0.99 9.49 1.61
CA GLN A 41 -0.78 10.81 2.19
C GLN A 41 -1.87 11.03 3.23
N ILE A 42 -1.48 11.39 4.45
CA ILE A 42 -2.37 11.55 5.59
C ILE A 42 -2.31 13.01 6.04
N ASP A 43 -3.47 13.62 6.26
CA ASP A 43 -3.62 15.04 6.62
C ASP A 43 -3.30 15.29 8.11
N THR A 44 -2.10 14.88 8.52
CA THR A 44 -1.51 15.16 9.83
C THR A 44 -0.04 15.56 9.67
N LYS A 45 0.50 16.27 10.66
CA LYS A 45 1.93 16.64 10.72
C LYS A 45 2.74 15.70 11.60
N GLU A 46 2.07 14.92 12.44
CA GLU A 46 2.70 14.07 13.43
C GLU A 46 2.20 12.64 13.28
N ILE A 47 3.13 11.70 13.37
CA ILE A 47 2.84 10.29 13.44
C ILE A 47 3.87 9.62 14.32
N SER A 48 3.40 8.73 15.20
CA SER A 48 4.25 7.79 15.91
C SER A 48 3.76 6.39 15.57
N LEU A 49 4.53 5.70 14.73
CA LEU A 49 4.17 4.37 14.25
C LEU A 49 5.01 3.32 14.99
N SER A 50 4.38 2.54 15.88
CA SER A 50 5.02 1.42 16.60
C SER A 50 4.71 0.06 15.97
N GLY A 51 3.78 -0.01 15.02
CA GLY A 51 3.32 -1.22 14.37
C GLY A 51 2.46 -0.92 13.15
N SER A 52 1.78 -1.93 12.61
CA SER A 52 0.83 -1.70 11.52
C SER A 52 -0.45 -1.03 12.02
N LEU A 53 -1.02 -0.15 11.19
CA LEU A 53 -2.28 0.53 11.47
C LEU A 53 -3.31 0.19 10.39
N ASP A 54 -4.55 -0.01 10.81
CA ASP A 54 -5.64 -0.30 9.89
C ASP A 54 -6.09 0.95 9.16
N ILE A 55 -6.16 0.85 7.83
CA ILE A 55 -6.74 1.87 6.97
C ILE A 55 -8.18 1.49 6.67
N LYS A 56 -9.09 2.44 6.83
CA LYS A 56 -10.52 2.27 6.63
C LYS A 56 -11.04 3.21 5.54
N ASN A 57 -12.18 2.87 4.96
CA ASN A 57 -12.96 3.78 4.13
C ASN A 57 -13.96 4.58 4.97
N GLU A 58 -14.70 5.48 4.32
CA GLU A 58 -15.77 6.29 4.93
C GLU A 58 -16.88 5.46 5.60
N LYS A 59 -17.05 4.19 5.19
CA LYS A 59 -18.01 3.25 5.79
C LYS A 59 -17.41 2.46 6.96
N ASN A 60 -16.27 2.91 7.51
CA ASN A 60 -15.54 2.26 8.60
C ASN A 60 -15.12 0.80 8.29
N THR A 61 -15.05 0.44 7.00
CA THR A 61 -14.61 -0.89 6.55
C THR A 61 -13.10 -0.88 6.34
N LYS A 62 -12.40 -1.90 6.83
CA LYS A 62 -10.95 -2.06 6.61
C LYS A 62 -10.66 -2.27 5.12
N ILE A 63 -9.90 -1.36 4.53
CA ILE A 63 -9.49 -1.39 3.11
C ILE A 63 -7.99 -1.60 2.93
N GLY A 64 -7.21 -1.52 4.00
CA GLY A 64 -5.77 -1.72 3.92
C GLY A 64 -5.08 -1.66 5.27
N GLU A 65 -3.75 -1.65 5.20
CA GLU A 65 -2.85 -1.65 6.35
C GLU A 65 -1.67 -0.73 6.06
N LEU A 66 -1.51 0.33 6.87
CA LEU A 66 -0.32 1.17 6.88
C LEU A 66 0.83 0.44 7.57
N ARG A 67 2.00 0.39 6.93
CA ARG A 67 3.16 -0.36 7.43
C ARG A 67 4.36 0.50 7.77
N SER A 68 4.50 1.64 7.10
CA SER A 68 5.58 2.58 7.34
C SER A 68 5.06 3.97 7.06
N ALA A 69 5.39 4.94 7.92
CA ALA A 69 4.98 6.30 7.70
C ALA A 69 5.91 7.27 8.42
N CYS A 70 6.06 8.46 7.85
CA CYS A 70 6.85 9.55 8.40
C CYS A 70 6.27 10.89 7.96
N TYR A 71 6.59 11.95 8.71
CA TYR A 71 6.32 13.30 8.25
C TYR A 71 7.25 13.66 7.08
N SER A 72 6.68 14.15 5.98
CA SER A 72 7.45 14.70 4.87
C SER A 72 7.42 16.23 4.89
N PRO A 73 8.57 16.90 5.09
CA PRO A 73 8.66 18.36 5.00
C PRO A 73 8.26 18.91 3.62
N GLN A 74 8.47 18.14 2.55
CA GLN A 74 8.13 18.52 1.18
C GLN A 74 6.61 18.59 0.97
N PHE A 75 5.88 17.59 1.45
CA PHE A 75 4.41 17.56 1.35
C PHE A 75 3.71 18.25 2.51
N LYS A 76 4.45 18.64 3.57
CA LYS A 76 3.96 19.22 4.84
C LYS A 76 2.88 18.36 5.50
N LYS A 77 2.95 17.05 5.26
CA LYS A 77 1.99 16.01 5.65
C LYS A 77 2.72 14.72 5.94
N VAL A 78 2.08 13.82 6.66
CA VAL A 78 2.56 12.46 6.83
C VAL A 78 2.33 11.69 5.54
N ILE A 79 3.37 10.99 5.09
CA ILE A 79 3.33 10.06 3.98
C ILE A 79 3.67 8.67 4.48
N GLY A 80 3.20 7.64 3.80
CA GLY A 80 3.48 6.28 4.20
C GLY A 80 3.23 5.25 3.14
N ILE A 81 3.74 4.04 3.38
CA ILE A 81 3.57 2.88 2.51
C ILE A 81 2.54 1.98 3.16
N ALA A 82 1.52 1.64 2.39
CA ALA A 82 0.41 0.81 2.84
C ALA A 82 0.14 -0.33 1.86
N MET A 83 -0.31 -1.46 2.40
CA MET A 83 -0.89 -2.53 1.61
C MET A 83 -2.39 -2.28 1.49
N ILE A 84 -2.87 -1.95 0.30
CA ILE A 84 -4.27 -1.60 0.04
C ILE A 84 -4.95 -2.73 -0.73
N ASN A 85 -6.16 -3.10 -0.33
CA ASN A 85 -6.94 -4.15 -0.97
C ASN A 85 -7.64 -3.62 -2.24
N SER A 86 -7.83 -4.50 -3.22
CA SER A 86 -8.74 -4.23 -4.35
C SER A 86 -10.18 -4.06 -3.84
N PRO A 87 -10.98 -3.13 -4.39
CA PRO A 87 -10.70 -2.22 -5.49
C PRO A 87 -10.19 -0.81 -5.07
N TYR A 88 -9.74 -0.65 -3.81
CA TYR A 88 -9.48 0.66 -3.18
C TYR A 88 -8.07 1.22 -3.44
N TRP A 89 -7.22 0.53 -4.19
CA TRP A 89 -5.85 0.99 -4.47
C TRP A 89 -5.76 2.05 -5.58
N LYS A 90 -6.88 2.69 -5.95
CA LYS A 90 -6.90 3.72 -6.99
C LYS A 90 -6.23 4.99 -6.46
N VAL A 91 -5.48 5.67 -7.31
CA VAL A 91 -4.89 6.97 -6.97
C VAL A 91 -6.02 7.95 -6.63
N SER A 92 -5.81 8.74 -5.58
CA SER A 92 -6.78 9.67 -4.99
C SER A 92 -7.97 9.03 -4.27
N GLU A 93 -7.99 7.71 -4.06
CA GLU A 93 -9.00 7.07 -3.21
C GLU A 93 -8.91 7.64 -1.79
N SER A 94 -10.04 8.07 -1.23
CA SER A 94 -10.13 8.61 0.13
C SER A 94 -9.94 7.50 1.17
N ILE A 95 -9.11 7.79 2.17
CA ILE A 95 -8.86 6.87 3.28
C ILE A 95 -9.03 7.57 4.63
N GLN A 96 -9.35 6.78 5.64
CA GLN A 96 -9.37 7.19 7.04
C GLN A 96 -8.45 6.29 7.85
N ILE A 97 -7.69 6.92 8.76
CA ILE A 97 -6.77 6.21 9.64
C ILE A 97 -6.82 6.82 11.03
N GLU A 98 -6.77 5.96 12.04
CA GLU A 98 -6.70 6.38 13.43
C GLU A 98 -5.24 6.42 13.87
N ILE A 99 -4.78 7.59 14.33
CA ILE A 99 -3.43 7.83 14.82
C ILE A 99 -3.55 8.49 16.18
N ASN A 100 -2.99 7.87 17.22
CA ASN A 100 -3.02 8.36 18.60
C ASN A 100 -4.45 8.69 19.10
N GLY A 101 -5.45 7.88 18.72
CA GLY A 101 -6.87 8.06 19.10
C GLY A 101 -7.62 9.13 18.31
N ASN A 102 -6.97 9.82 17.37
CA ASN A 102 -7.62 10.77 16.47
C ASN A 102 -7.76 10.19 15.07
N THR A 103 -8.91 10.40 14.43
CA THR A 103 -9.13 9.99 13.04
C THR A 103 -8.67 11.09 12.08
N PHE A 104 -7.79 10.72 11.15
CA PHE A 104 -7.31 11.59 10.09
C PHE A 104 -7.76 11.09 8.73
N ASN A 105 -8.05 12.02 7.84
CA ASN A 105 -8.31 11.72 6.43
C ASN A 105 -6.98 11.65 5.66
N GLY A 106 -7.02 10.95 4.54
CA GLY A 106 -5.88 10.85 3.63
C GLY A 106 -6.30 10.40 2.25
N LYS A 107 -5.31 10.20 1.39
CA LYS A 107 -5.51 9.71 0.03
C LYS A 107 -4.45 8.69 -0.37
N VAL A 108 -4.84 7.73 -1.20
CA VAL A 108 -3.92 6.82 -1.89
C VAL A 108 -3.17 7.58 -3.00
N CYS A 109 -1.89 7.27 -3.18
CA CYS A 109 -1.04 7.82 -4.23
C CYS A 109 -0.08 6.75 -4.78
N ASP A 110 0.52 7.04 -5.93
CA ASP A 110 1.52 6.16 -6.54
C ASP A 110 2.86 6.22 -5.78
N LEU A 111 3.66 5.19 -6.02
CA LEU A 111 5.05 5.12 -5.58
C LEU A 111 5.97 5.16 -6.82
N PRO A 112 7.12 5.85 -6.77
CA PRO A 112 7.61 6.67 -5.65
C PRO A 112 6.80 7.97 -5.48
N PHE A 113 6.98 8.64 -4.33
CA PHE A 113 6.30 9.91 -4.06
C PHE A 113 6.87 11.10 -4.86
N ILE A 114 8.06 10.95 -5.45
CA ILE A 114 8.85 11.97 -6.15
C ILE A 114 9.40 11.35 -7.43
#